data_AF-A0A534LI83-F1
#
_entry.id   AF-A0A534LI83-F1
#
_cell.length_a   1.000
_cell.length_b   1.000
_cell.length_c   1.000
_cell.angle_alpha   90.00
_cell.angle_beta   90.00
_cell.angle_gamma   90.00
#
_symmetry.space_group_name_H-M   'P 1'
#
loop_
_entity.id
_entity.type
_entity.pdbx_description
1 polymer ?
#
loop_
_entity_poly.entity_id
_entity_poly.type
_entity_poly.pdbx_seq_one_letter_code
_entity_poly.pdbx_strand_id
1 'polypeptide(L)' 'MRWWGGWGWGWYSRGGRYWRYGDDAHAILRTRYARGEITKDQFDQMMRDLEQHP' A
#
# COMPACT_ATOMS: atom_id res chain seq x y z
N MET A 1 -11.84 -22.37 -6.30
CA MET A 1 -10.40 -22.25 -6.59
C MET A 1 -10.04 -20.78 -6.74
N ARG A 2 -8.95 -20.36 -6.07
CA ARG A 2 -7.91 -19.41 -6.52
C ARG A 2 -8.36 -18.28 -7.44
N TRP A 3 -8.30 -17.03 -6.97
CA TRP A 3 -7.80 -15.90 -7.75
C TRP A 3 -7.06 -14.89 -6.84
N TRP A 4 -5.84 -15.29 -6.46
CA TRP A 4 -4.74 -14.37 -6.14
C TRP A 4 -4.26 -13.70 -7.45
N GLY A 5 -5.13 -12.95 -8.12
CA GLY A 5 -4.85 -12.41 -9.46
C GLY A 5 -5.24 -10.95 -9.54
N GLY A 6 -4.28 -10.07 -9.28
CA GLY A 6 -4.52 -8.64 -9.37
C GLY A 6 -3.43 -7.77 -8.74
N TRP A 7 -2.17 -8.20 -8.77
CA TRP A 7 -1.03 -7.28 -8.63
C TRP A 7 -0.97 -6.45 -9.91
N GLY A 8 -1.86 -5.46 -9.98
CA GLY A 8 -1.99 -4.55 -11.09
C GLY A 8 -0.82 -3.58 -11.09
N TRP A 9 0.06 -3.78 -12.09
CA TRP A 9 0.73 -2.73 -12.85
C TRP A 9 1.82 -1.92 -12.12
N GLY A 10 3.05 -2.21 -12.54
CA GLY A 10 4.27 -1.64 -11.97
C GLY A 10 4.43 -0.15 -12.17
N TRP A 11 4.69 0.53 -11.06
CA TRP A 11 5.46 1.77 -10.94
C TRP A 11 6.09 1.62 -9.56
N TYR A 12 7.37 1.29 -9.41
CA TYR A 12 8.42 2.25 -9.63
C TYR A 12 9.79 1.54 -9.68
N SER A 13 10.56 1.83 -10.72
CA SER A 13 11.99 1.53 -10.86
C SER A 13 12.77 1.64 -9.55
N ARG A 14 13.36 0.51 -9.14
CA ARG A 14 14.82 0.36 -9.00
C ARG A 14 15.57 1.64 -8.55
N GLY A 15 15.83 1.77 -7.25
CA GLY A 15 16.86 2.67 -6.73
C GLY A 15 16.57 3.19 -5.33
N GLY A 16 17.38 2.79 -4.33
CA GLY A 16 17.33 3.37 -2.97
C GLY A 16 16.69 2.48 -1.91
N ARG A 17 17.30 1.31 -1.67
CA ARG A 17 17.03 0.45 -0.51
C ARG A 17 17.10 1.30 0.77
N TYR A 18 16.03 1.30 1.57
CA TYR A 18 15.80 1.91 2.90
C TYR A 18 14.85 3.11 3.01
N TRP A 19 14.70 3.99 2.02
CA TRP A 19 13.79 5.16 2.17
C TRP A 19 12.44 5.04 1.46
N ARG A 20 12.26 4.01 0.63
CA ARG A 20 11.06 3.88 -0.23
C ARG A 20 9.95 3.02 0.34
N TYR A 21 10.23 2.25 1.38
CA TYR A 21 9.30 1.24 1.91
C TYR A 21 8.03 1.89 2.48
N GLY A 22 8.19 3.06 3.12
CA GLY A 22 7.07 3.90 3.54
C GLY A 22 6.23 4.36 2.35
N ASP A 23 6.84 5.00 1.36
CA ASP A 23 6.13 5.52 0.17
C ASP A 23 5.36 4.42 -0.61
N ASP A 24 5.98 3.25 -0.77
CA ASP A 24 5.35 2.08 -1.40
C ASP A 24 4.16 1.56 -0.58
N ALA A 25 4.29 1.48 0.75
CA ALA A 25 3.21 1.03 1.62
C ALA A 25 2.02 2.01 1.63
N HIS A 26 2.28 3.31 1.61
CA HIS A 26 1.24 4.35 1.50
C HIS A 26 0.50 4.24 0.16
N ALA A 27 1.22 4.01 -0.94
CA ALA A 27 0.63 3.84 -2.28
C ALA A 27 -0.27 2.58 -2.36
N ILE A 28 0.15 1.49 -1.72
CA ILE A 28 -0.64 0.25 -1.64
C ILE A 28 -1.94 0.49 -0.87
N LEU A 29 -1.88 1.13 0.29
CA LEU A 29 -3.09 1.40 1.09
C LEU A 29 -4.10 2.27 0.35
N ARG A 30 -3.63 3.34 -0.33
CA ARG A 30 -4.51 4.22 -1.13
C ARG A 30 -5.21 3.45 -2.25
N THR A 31 -4.47 2.56 -2.91
CA THR A 31 -5.02 1.72 -3.99
C THR A 31 -6.10 0.77 -3.47
N ARG A 32 -5.87 0.14 -2.32
CA ARG A 32 -6.85 -0.76 -1.69
C ARG A 32 -8.12 -0.02 -1.26
N TYR A 33 -7.96 1.18 -0.69
CA TYR A 33 -9.10 2.02 -0.30
C TYR A 33 -9.92 2.46 -1.52
N ALA A 34 -9.27 2.92 -2.58
CA ALA A 34 -9.96 3.33 -3.82
C ALA A 34 -10.73 2.18 -4.48
N ARG A 35 -10.28 0.93 -4.28
CA ARG A 35 -10.97 -0.27 -4.75
C ARG A 35 -12.10 -0.74 -3.82
N GLY A 36 -12.22 -0.16 -2.62
CA GLY A 36 -13.16 -0.60 -1.59
C GLY A 36 -12.79 -1.94 -0.95
N GLU A 37 -11.54 -2.39 -1.09
CA GLU A 37 -11.04 -3.62 -0.43
C GLU A 37 -10.88 -3.42 1.08
N ILE A 38 -10.68 -2.18 1.50
CA ILE A 38 -10.58 -1.77 2.90
C ILE A 38 -11.51 -0.58 3.13
N THR A 39 -12.08 -0.50 4.33
CA THR A 39 -12.91 0.64 4.72
C THR A 39 -12.04 1.86 5.02
N LYS A 40 -12.68 3.04 5.13
CA LYS A 40 -11.99 4.26 5.53
C LYS A 40 -11.31 4.10 6.90
N ASP A 41 -11.99 3.50 7.87
CA ASP A 41 -11.44 3.30 9.22
C ASP A 41 -10.20 2.39 9.20
N GLN A 42 -10.23 1.34 8.38
CA GLN A 42 -9.09 0.45 8.19
C GLN A 42 -7.91 1.15 7.51
N PHE A 43 -8.18 1.95 6.47
CA PHE A 43 -7.18 2.75 5.80
C PHE A 43 -6.52 3.74 6.75
N ASP A 44 -7.32 4.49 7.53
CA ASP A 44 -6.83 5.50 8.47
C ASP A 44 -5.97 4.87 9.57
N GLN A 45 -6.36 3.70 10.10
CA GLN A 45 -5.55 2.97 11.08
C GLN A 45 -4.21 2.53 10.48
N MET A 46 -4.22 1.89 9.30
CA MET A 46 -2.99 1.39 8.69
C MET A 46 -2.06 2.52 8.24
N MET A 47 -2.60 3.66 7.79
CA MET A 47 -1.81 4.86 7.50
C MET A 47 -1.07 5.36 8.74
N ARG A 48 -1.75 5.45 9.88
CA ARG A 48 -1.13 5.87 11.15
C ARG A 48 -0.07 4.89 11.62
N ASP A 49 -0.26 3.59 11.41
CA ASP A 49 0.73 2.58 11.79
C ASP A 49 2.00 2.72 10.95
N LEU A 50 1.88 3.02 9.64
CA LEU A 50 3.01 3.30 8.76
C LEU A 50 3.75 4.60 9.13
N GLU A 51 3.03 5.63 9.57
CA GLU A 51 3.65 6.89 10.02
C GLU A 51 4.40 6.74 11.35
N GLN A 52 3.94 5.84 12.22
CA GLN A 52 4.55 5.59 13.52
C GLN A 52 5.78 4.66 13.46
N HIS A 53 5.89 3.84 12.41
CA HIS A 53 7.02 2.92 12.18
C HIS A 53 7.80 3.33 10.90
N PRO A 54 8.76 4.27 10.99
CA PRO A 54 9.61 4.67 9.86
C PRO A 54 10.58 3.58 9.40
#